data_AF-A0A961FTK0-F1
#
_entry.id   AF-A0A961FTK0-F1
#
_cell.length_a   1.000
_cell.length_b   1.000
_cell.length_c   1.000
_cell.angle_alpha   90.00
_cell.angle_beta   90.00
_cell.angle_gamma   90.00
#
_symmetry.space_group_name_H-M   'P 1'
#
loop_
_entity.id
_entity.type
_entity.pdbx_description
1 polymer ?
#
loop_
_entity_poly.entity_id
_entity_poly.type
_entity_poly.pdbx_seq_one_letter_code
_entity_poly.pdbx_strand_id
1 'polypeptide(L)'
;PGQLMGAASVDLPTIVVSSGPMLNGKWQGKDIGSGTDVWKFSEAVRAGEMTLHDFMAAESGMSRSKGVCMTMGTASTMASLVEAMGMSLPTNAALPAVDARRMALAHLTGKRIVEMVEEDLKPSDILTKEAFENAILANAAVGGSTNAVVHLLALAGRVGVDLTLSDFEIGSDVPLLVNCM
;
A
#
# COMPACT_ATOMS: atom_id res chain seq x y z
N PRO A 1 -4.11 -7.26 -2.24
CA PRO A 1 -5.47 -7.58 -2.74
C PRO A 1 -5.75 -9.09 -2.79
N GLY A 2 -4.95 -9.90 -3.48
CA GLY A 2 -5.25 -11.33 -3.68
C GLY A 2 -5.51 -12.14 -2.40
N GLN A 3 -4.66 -12.00 -1.38
CA GLN A 3 -4.85 -12.66 -0.09
C GLN A 3 -6.16 -12.21 0.60
N LEU A 4 -6.42 -10.90 0.62
CA LEU A 4 -7.60 -10.33 1.26
C LEU A 4 -8.90 -10.72 0.53
N MET A 5 -8.89 -10.79 -0.81
CA MET A 5 -10.00 -11.29 -1.60
C MET A 5 -10.29 -12.76 -1.31
N GLY A 6 -9.24 -13.58 -1.16
CA GLY A 6 -9.37 -14.98 -0.77
C GLY A 6 -10.01 -15.12 0.62
N ALA A 7 -9.49 -14.39 1.61
CA ALA A 7 -10.02 -14.37 2.97
C ALA A 7 -11.48 -13.88 3.02
N ALA A 8 -11.81 -12.79 2.33
CA ALA A 8 -13.15 -12.25 2.24
C ALA A 8 -14.16 -13.23 1.60
N SER A 9 -13.70 -14.11 0.72
CA SER A 9 -14.59 -15.12 0.09
C SER A 9 -14.88 -16.31 1.01
N VAL A 10 -14.07 -16.50 2.06
CA VAL A 10 -14.26 -17.55 3.08
C VAL A 10 -14.96 -16.97 4.32
N ASP A 11 -14.70 -15.70 4.61
CA ASP A 11 -15.30 -14.92 5.69
C ASP A 11 -15.03 -15.48 7.10
N LEU A 12 -13.77 -15.83 7.35
CA LEU A 12 -13.27 -16.13 8.70
C LEU A 12 -12.46 -14.95 9.25
N PRO A 13 -12.39 -14.78 10.59
CA PRO A 13 -11.59 -13.73 11.22
C PRO A 13 -10.20 -13.60 10.59
N THR A 14 -9.89 -12.41 10.09
CA THR A 14 -8.70 -12.13 9.27
C THR A 14 -8.14 -10.76 9.60
N ILE A 15 -6.81 -10.68 9.73
CA ILE A 15 -6.09 -9.42 9.90
C ILE A 15 -4.83 -9.41 9.04
N VAL A 16 -4.50 -8.27 8.45
CA VAL A 16 -3.37 -8.11 7.53
C VAL A 16 -2.13 -7.61 8.27
N VAL A 17 -0.99 -8.22 7.97
CA VAL A 17 0.35 -7.69 8.27
C VAL A 17 1.04 -7.35 6.96
N SER A 18 1.30 -6.07 6.72
CA SER A 18 2.05 -5.61 5.55
C SER A 18 3.56 -5.84 5.74
N SER A 19 4.26 -6.11 4.64
CA SER A 19 5.72 -6.29 4.67
C SER A 19 6.46 -5.00 5.03
N GLY A 20 5.95 -3.84 4.61
CA GLY A 20 6.57 -2.52 4.78
C GLY A 20 7.44 -2.11 3.58
N PRO A 21 7.62 -0.79 3.35
CA PRO A 21 8.46 -0.29 2.27
C PRO A 21 9.96 -0.56 2.53
N MET A 22 10.74 -0.59 1.46
CA MET A 22 12.19 -0.47 1.53
C MET A 22 12.59 0.88 2.14
N LEU A 23 13.84 0.98 2.61
CA LEU A 23 14.45 2.26 2.93
C LEU A 23 14.71 3.06 1.64
N ASN A 24 14.80 4.39 1.75
CA ASN A 24 15.10 5.27 0.61
C ASN A 24 16.32 4.76 -0.18
N GLY A 25 16.26 4.81 -1.50
CA GLY A 25 17.43 4.60 -2.35
C GLY A 25 18.36 5.80 -2.28
N LYS A 26 19.66 5.61 -2.56
CA LYS A 26 20.60 6.73 -2.66
C LYS A 26 21.50 6.58 -3.86
N TRP A 27 21.67 7.67 -4.61
CA TRP A 27 22.66 7.75 -5.68
C TRP A 27 23.23 9.17 -5.74
N GLN A 28 24.56 9.28 -5.76
CA GLN A 28 25.30 10.56 -5.77
C GLN A 28 24.82 11.57 -4.71
N GLY A 29 24.57 11.09 -3.49
CA GLY A 29 24.12 11.92 -2.36
C GLY A 29 22.65 12.34 -2.41
N LYS A 30 21.88 11.93 -3.42
CA LYS A 30 20.45 12.22 -3.56
C LYS A 30 19.60 11.00 -3.23
N ASP A 31 18.38 11.24 -2.75
CA ASP A 31 17.35 10.21 -2.65
C ASP A 31 16.88 9.81 -4.04
N ILE A 32 16.71 8.50 -4.24
CA ILE A 32 16.08 7.93 -5.43
C ILE A 32 14.98 6.95 -5.02
N GLY A 33 13.86 6.97 -5.75
CA GLY A 33 12.66 6.18 -5.51
C GLY A 33 12.50 5.01 -6.48
N SER A 34 12.07 3.87 -5.96
CA SER A 34 11.75 2.67 -6.73
C SER A 34 10.62 2.95 -7.72
N GLY A 35 10.83 2.57 -8.99
CA GLY A 35 9.86 2.83 -10.05
C GLY A 35 9.95 4.26 -10.58
N THR A 36 9.68 5.27 -9.75
CA THR A 36 9.64 6.69 -10.17
C THR A 36 10.94 7.12 -10.85
N ASP A 37 12.09 6.91 -10.21
CA ASP A 37 13.37 7.30 -10.83
C ASP A 37 13.84 6.34 -11.93
N VAL A 38 13.33 5.10 -11.98
CA VAL A 38 13.59 4.19 -13.11
C VAL A 38 13.03 4.78 -14.40
N TRP A 39 11.80 5.30 -14.36
CA TRP A 39 11.18 5.99 -15.51
C TRP A 39 11.95 7.26 -15.89
N LYS A 40 12.37 8.04 -14.91
CA LYS A 40 13.13 9.27 -15.14
C LYS A 40 14.50 8.98 -15.77
N PHE A 41 15.22 8.00 -15.26
CA PHE A 41 16.56 7.65 -15.75
C PHE A 41 16.51 6.97 -17.11
N SER A 42 15.49 6.14 -17.38
CA SER A 42 15.34 5.55 -18.71
C SER A 42 15.10 6.62 -19.78
N GLU A 43 14.30 7.64 -19.50
CA GLU A 43 14.11 8.77 -20.42
C GLU A 43 15.37 9.65 -20.53
N ALA A 44 16.09 9.90 -19.44
CA ALA A 44 17.36 10.64 -19.48
C ALA A 44 18.43 9.92 -20.32
N VAL A 45 18.49 8.58 -20.28
CA VAL A 45 19.36 7.79 -21.15
C VAL A 45 18.95 7.93 -22.62
N ARG A 46 17.64 7.86 -22.92
CA ARG A 46 17.13 8.03 -24.28
C ARG A 46 17.37 9.45 -24.83
N ALA A 47 17.34 10.46 -23.96
CA ALA A 47 17.64 11.84 -24.29
C ALA A 47 19.15 12.14 -24.42
N GLY A 48 20.03 11.20 -24.01
CA GLY A 48 21.48 11.40 -23.99
C GLY A 48 21.98 12.25 -22.81
N GLU A 49 21.13 12.51 -21.82
CA GLU A 49 21.45 13.27 -20.60
C GLU A 49 22.08 12.40 -19.50
N MET A 50 21.97 11.07 -19.62
CA MET A 50 22.52 10.09 -18.70
C MET A 50 23.16 8.94 -19.48
N THR A 51 24.28 8.41 -18.99
CA THR A 51 24.88 7.21 -19.59
C THR A 51 24.16 5.96 -19.11
N LEU A 52 24.13 4.89 -19.92
CA LEU A 52 23.60 3.60 -19.48
C LEU A 52 24.36 3.07 -18.24
N HIS A 53 25.66 3.33 -18.16
CA HIS A 53 26.47 2.97 -16.99
C HIS A 53 25.98 3.67 -15.71
N ASP A 54 25.71 4.97 -15.78
CA ASP A 54 25.19 5.73 -14.63
C ASP A 54 23.80 5.26 -14.22
N PHE A 55 22.94 4.89 -15.19
CA PHE A 55 21.63 4.32 -14.90
C PHE A 55 21.75 2.99 -14.14
N MET A 56 22.60 2.06 -14.61
CA MET A 56 22.84 0.79 -13.90
C MET A 56 23.43 1.01 -12.51
N ALA A 57 24.31 2.00 -12.35
CA ALA A 57 24.85 2.37 -11.04
C ALA A 57 23.76 2.91 -10.10
N ALA A 58 22.83 3.73 -10.62
CA ALA A 58 21.70 4.25 -9.86
C ALA A 58 20.73 3.15 -9.43
N GLU A 59 20.44 2.19 -10.31
CA GLU A 59 19.61 1.03 -10.00
C GLU A 59 20.16 0.23 -8.80
N SER A 60 21.49 0.04 -8.74
CA SER A 60 22.14 -0.66 -7.63
C SER A 60 21.96 0.04 -6.27
N GLY A 61 21.85 1.37 -6.27
CA GLY A 61 21.61 2.19 -5.08
C GLY A 61 20.13 2.33 -4.68
N MET A 62 19.22 1.86 -5.54
CA MET A 62 17.77 2.04 -5.38
C MET A 62 17.17 1.02 -4.41
N SER A 63 17.37 -0.28 -4.68
CA SER A 63 16.77 -1.39 -3.94
C SER A 63 17.74 -1.96 -2.89
N ARG A 64 17.99 -1.15 -1.85
CA ARG A 64 19.08 -1.34 -0.87
C ARG A 64 18.66 -1.93 0.48
N SER A 65 17.41 -2.40 0.62
CA SER A 65 16.93 -3.11 1.81
C SER A 65 15.84 -4.10 1.43
N LYS A 66 15.44 -4.97 2.37
CA LYS A 66 14.19 -5.73 2.22
C LYS A 66 12.99 -4.76 2.22
N GLY A 67 11.90 -5.14 1.56
CA GLY A 67 10.64 -4.40 1.54
C GLY A 67 10.02 -4.31 0.15
N VAL A 68 8.89 -3.60 0.06
CA VAL A 68 8.24 -3.23 -1.21
C VAL A 68 8.77 -1.87 -1.72
N CYS A 69 8.28 -1.42 -2.88
CA CYS A 69 8.57 -0.09 -3.41
C CYS A 69 8.36 0.99 -2.32
N MET A 70 9.32 1.90 -2.16
CA MET A 70 9.28 2.94 -1.11
C MET A 70 8.57 4.23 -1.53
N THR A 71 8.13 4.30 -2.78
CA THR A 71 7.29 5.36 -3.34
C THR A 71 5.82 5.12 -3.00
N MET A 72 4.94 6.07 -3.31
CA MET A 72 3.48 5.89 -3.24
C MET A 72 2.93 5.04 -4.41
N GLY A 73 3.65 3.98 -4.77
CA GLY A 73 3.20 2.98 -5.73
C GLY A 73 2.14 2.04 -5.13
N THR A 74 1.65 1.10 -5.94
CA THR A 74 0.53 0.20 -5.59
C THR A 74 0.71 -0.55 -4.26
N ALA A 75 1.94 -0.91 -3.89
CA ALA A 75 2.19 -1.62 -2.63
C ALA A 75 1.91 -0.75 -1.40
N SER A 76 2.47 0.47 -1.36
CA SER A 76 2.27 1.46 -0.30
C SER A 76 0.82 1.96 -0.27
N THR A 77 0.23 2.17 -1.45
CA THR A 77 -1.19 2.48 -1.58
C THR A 77 -2.04 1.39 -0.93
N MET A 78 -1.94 0.13 -1.38
CA MET A 78 -2.78 -0.94 -0.85
C MET A 78 -2.54 -1.20 0.64
N ALA A 79 -1.32 -1.01 1.16
CA ALA A 79 -1.07 -1.10 2.59
C ALA A 79 -1.80 0.00 3.37
N SER A 80 -1.80 1.24 2.86
CA SER A 80 -2.52 2.38 3.45
C SER A 80 -4.03 2.16 3.42
N LEU A 81 -4.57 1.65 2.31
CA LEU A 81 -5.99 1.40 2.16
C LEU A 81 -6.49 0.26 3.04
N VAL A 82 -5.70 -0.80 3.21
CA VAL A 82 -6.01 -1.89 4.14
C VAL A 82 -6.10 -1.38 5.58
N GLU A 83 -5.21 -0.46 5.97
CA GLU A 83 -5.27 0.19 7.28
C GLU A 83 -6.49 1.11 7.40
N ALA A 84 -6.78 1.92 6.37
CA ALA A 84 -7.95 2.81 6.34
C ALA A 84 -9.29 2.06 6.41
N MET A 85 -9.35 0.87 5.81
CA MET A 85 -10.52 -0.02 5.90
C MET A 85 -10.64 -0.75 7.26
N GLY A 86 -9.63 -0.67 8.13
CA GLY A 86 -9.63 -1.36 9.42
C GLY A 86 -9.20 -2.83 9.39
N MET A 87 -8.63 -3.31 8.28
CA MET A 87 -8.19 -4.72 8.12
C MET A 87 -6.77 -4.97 8.63
N SER A 88 -6.11 -3.98 9.23
CA SER A 88 -4.82 -4.13 9.90
C SER A 88 -4.75 -3.26 11.14
N LEU A 89 -3.82 -3.58 12.05
CA LEU A 89 -3.53 -2.69 13.18
C LEU A 89 -3.00 -1.32 12.69
N PRO A 90 -3.20 -0.25 13.48
CA PRO A 90 -2.62 1.06 13.18
C PRO A 90 -1.09 0.99 13.00
N THR A 91 -0.55 1.87 12.16
CA THR A 91 0.86 1.97 11.74
C THR A 91 1.35 0.87 10.79
N ASN A 92 0.47 -0.06 10.41
CA ASN A 92 0.80 -1.16 9.52
C ASN A 92 1.28 -0.72 8.13
N ALA A 93 0.76 0.37 7.58
CA ALA A 93 1.07 0.79 6.22
C ALA A 93 2.52 1.29 6.07
N ALA A 94 2.98 2.11 7.02
CA ALA A 94 4.14 2.98 6.81
C ALA A 94 5.45 2.49 7.43
N LEU A 95 5.42 1.55 8.40
CA LEU A 95 6.66 1.07 9.03
C LEU A 95 7.57 0.38 8.00
N PRO A 96 8.83 0.83 7.81
CA PRO A 96 9.76 0.16 6.90
C PRO A 96 9.94 -1.31 7.25
N ALA A 97 10.17 -2.15 6.24
CA ALA A 97 10.27 -3.60 6.43
C ALA A 97 11.41 -4.02 7.39
N VAL A 98 12.43 -3.19 7.50
CA VAL A 98 13.62 -3.44 8.33
C VAL A 98 13.56 -2.72 9.69
N ASP A 99 12.48 -2.01 10.00
CA ASP A 99 12.30 -1.35 11.28
C ASP A 99 11.93 -2.37 12.37
N ALA A 100 12.54 -2.30 13.55
CA ALA A 100 12.25 -3.21 14.65
C ALA A 100 10.76 -3.20 15.06
N ARG A 101 10.07 -2.06 14.90
CA ARG A 101 8.64 -1.93 15.18
C ARG A 101 7.78 -2.76 14.23
N ARG A 102 8.26 -3.12 13.03
CA ARG A 102 7.55 -4.05 12.14
C ARG A 102 7.40 -5.43 12.77
N MET A 103 8.44 -5.93 13.43
CA MET A 103 8.39 -7.21 14.15
C MET A 103 7.51 -7.12 15.39
N ALA A 104 7.56 -6.00 16.11
CA ALA A 104 6.65 -5.76 17.24
C ALA A 104 5.19 -5.73 16.79
N LEU A 105 4.87 -5.04 15.70
CA LEU A 105 3.53 -4.99 15.12
C LEU A 105 3.04 -6.37 14.67
N ALA A 106 3.91 -7.18 14.05
CA ALA A 106 3.58 -8.55 13.67
C ALA A 106 3.24 -9.41 14.91
N HIS A 107 3.99 -9.26 15.99
CA HIS A 107 3.70 -9.96 17.26
C HIS A 107 2.36 -9.50 17.87
N LEU A 108 2.07 -8.20 17.88
CA LEU A 108 0.79 -7.67 18.35
C LEU A 108 -0.38 -8.14 17.48
N THR A 109 -0.17 -8.23 16.17
CA THR A 109 -1.19 -8.74 15.24
C THR A 109 -1.50 -10.21 15.52
N GLY A 110 -0.48 -11.01 15.86
CA GLY A 110 -0.65 -12.39 16.29
C GLY A 110 -1.46 -12.55 17.59
N LYS A 111 -1.38 -11.59 18.52
CA LYS A 111 -2.26 -11.55 19.69
C LYS A 111 -3.69 -11.18 19.29
N ARG A 112 -3.82 -10.11 18.49
CA ARG A 112 -5.14 -9.60 18.09
C ARG A 112 -5.96 -10.62 17.32
N ILE A 113 -5.36 -11.41 16.43
CA ILE A 113 -6.12 -12.39 15.66
C ILE A 113 -6.72 -13.50 16.54
N VAL A 114 -6.11 -13.85 17.68
CA VAL A 114 -6.69 -14.80 18.63
C VAL A 114 -7.96 -14.23 19.24
N GLU A 115 -7.91 -12.97 19.69
CA GLU A 115 -9.09 -12.26 20.22
C GLU A 115 -10.19 -12.14 19.17
N MET A 116 -9.85 -11.83 17.92
CA MET A 116 -10.83 -11.75 16.82
C MET A 116 -11.53 -13.09 16.54
N VAL A 117 -10.85 -14.22 16.76
CA VAL A 117 -11.48 -15.55 16.66
C VAL A 117 -12.46 -15.79 17.80
N GLU A 118 -12.15 -15.36 19.02
CA GLU A 118 -13.07 -15.44 20.16
C GLU A 118 -14.29 -14.52 20.01
N GLU A 119 -14.10 -13.35 19.39
CA GLU A 119 -15.13 -12.37 19.08
C GLU A 119 -15.98 -12.72 17.84
N ASP A 120 -15.58 -13.73 17.04
CA ASP A 120 -16.09 -14.00 15.70
C ASP A 120 -16.09 -12.76 14.77
N LEU A 121 -15.06 -11.91 14.90
CA LEU A 121 -14.95 -10.67 14.13
C LEU A 121 -14.41 -10.95 12.71
N LYS A 122 -15.30 -10.93 11.72
CA LYS A 122 -15.02 -11.34 10.34
C LYS A 122 -14.76 -10.16 9.40
N PRO A 123 -14.17 -10.42 8.21
CA PRO A 123 -14.05 -9.42 7.16
C PRO A 123 -15.38 -8.75 6.81
N SER A 124 -16.49 -9.48 6.75
CA SER A 124 -17.82 -8.92 6.45
C SER A 124 -18.33 -7.94 7.51
N ASP A 125 -17.86 -8.04 8.76
CA ASP A 125 -18.19 -7.10 9.84
C ASP A 125 -17.39 -5.79 9.74
N ILE A 126 -16.21 -5.82 9.11
CA ILE A 126 -15.27 -4.68 9.01
C ILE A 126 -15.38 -3.98 7.65
N LEU A 127 -15.46 -4.75 6.56
CA LEU A 127 -15.43 -4.26 5.18
C LEU A 127 -16.82 -3.80 4.73
N THR A 128 -17.37 -2.80 5.42
CA THR A 128 -18.64 -2.15 5.06
C THR A 128 -18.46 -1.13 3.94
N LYS A 129 -19.57 -0.60 3.40
CA LYS A 129 -19.55 0.48 2.40
C LYS A 129 -18.72 1.67 2.89
N GLU A 130 -18.90 2.07 4.14
CA GLU A 130 -18.18 3.17 4.78
C GLU A 130 -16.68 2.89 4.89
N ALA A 131 -16.27 1.63 5.11
CA ALA A 131 -14.86 1.25 5.09
C ALA A 131 -14.24 1.44 3.70
N PHE A 132 -14.96 1.07 2.63
CA PHE A 132 -14.51 1.33 1.26
C PHE A 132 -14.47 2.82 0.93
N GLU A 133 -15.44 3.61 1.40
CA GLU A 133 -15.43 5.07 1.25
C GLU A 133 -14.22 5.71 1.96
N ASN A 134 -13.92 5.27 3.19
CA ASN A 134 -12.70 5.68 3.90
C ASN A 134 -11.44 5.34 3.11
N ALA A 135 -11.39 4.17 2.46
CA ALA A 135 -10.29 3.80 1.58
C ALA A 135 -10.19 4.75 0.38
N ILE A 136 -11.30 5.09 -0.27
CA ILE A 136 -11.31 6.00 -1.43
C ILE A 136 -10.79 7.39 -1.02
N LEU A 137 -11.29 7.95 0.09
CA LEU A 137 -10.85 9.23 0.61
C LEU A 137 -9.37 9.21 1.00
N ALA A 138 -8.92 8.13 1.66
CA ALA A 138 -7.51 7.93 1.97
C ALA A 138 -6.65 7.84 0.71
N ASN A 139 -7.12 7.15 -0.34
CA ASN A 139 -6.41 7.04 -1.61
C ASN A 139 -6.17 8.41 -2.25
N ALA A 140 -7.18 9.29 -2.24
CA ALA A 140 -7.07 10.64 -2.74
C ALA A 140 -6.09 11.47 -1.90
N ALA A 141 -6.21 11.40 -0.56
CA ALA A 141 -5.35 12.14 0.36
C ALA A 141 -3.86 11.76 0.25
N VAL A 142 -3.56 10.49 -0.02
CA VAL A 142 -2.17 10.01 -0.15
C VAL A 142 -1.63 10.09 -1.58
N GLY A 143 -2.45 10.39 -2.58
CA GLY A 143 -2.04 10.33 -4.00
C GLY A 143 -1.76 8.90 -4.46
N GLY A 144 -2.59 7.96 -4.04
CA GLY A 144 -2.38 6.54 -4.26
C GLY A 144 -2.53 6.10 -5.72
N SER A 145 -1.96 4.94 -6.01
CA SER A 145 -1.97 4.29 -7.33
C SER A 145 -3.39 4.09 -7.89
N THR A 146 -3.55 4.33 -9.18
CA THR A 146 -4.81 4.06 -9.90
C THR A 146 -5.22 2.58 -9.88
N ASN A 147 -4.26 1.67 -9.65
CA ASN A 147 -4.56 0.24 -9.45
C ASN A 147 -5.44 -0.01 -8.21
N ALA A 148 -5.47 0.92 -7.25
CA ALA A 148 -6.36 0.85 -6.09
C ALA A 148 -7.83 0.71 -6.51
N VAL A 149 -8.24 1.38 -7.59
CA VAL A 149 -9.63 1.32 -8.10
C VAL A 149 -10.02 -0.12 -8.42
N VAL A 150 -9.21 -0.80 -9.24
CA VAL A 150 -9.46 -2.20 -9.62
C VAL A 150 -9.43 -3.12 -8.40
N HIS A 151 -8.52 -2.88 -7.45
CA HIS A 151 -8.38 -3.71 -6.26
C HIS A 151 -9.53 -3.55 -5.27
N LEU A 152 -10.03 -2.34 -5.06
CA LEU A 152 -11.17 -2.06 -4.18
C LEU A 152 -12.47 -2.60 -4.78
N LEU A 153 -12.73 -2.39 -6.08
CA LEU A 153 -13.88 -2.98 -6.77
C LEU A 153 -13.87 -4.51 -6.68
N ALA A 154 -12.71 -5.12 -6.92
CA ALA A 154 -12.57 -6.57 -6.85
C ALA A 154 -12.78 -7.11 -5.43
N LEU A 155 -12.34 -6.39 -4.39
CA LEU A 155 -12.54 -6.77 -3.00
C LEU A 155 -14.00 -6.59 -2.57
N ALA A 156 -14.62 -5.47 -2.92
CA ALA A 156 -16.04 -5.21 -2.65
C ALA A 156 -16.93 -6.31 -3.22
N GLY A 157 -16.65 -6.76 -4.45
CA GLY A 157 -17.34 -7.88 -5.08
C GLY A 157 -17.17 -9.24 -4.38
N ARG A 158 -16.14 -9.42 -3.54
CA ARG A 158 -16.00 -10.65 -2.71
C ARG A 158 -16.79 -10.57 -1.41
N VAL A 159 -16.88 -9.39 -0.81
CA VAL A 159 -17.62 -9.16 0.44
C VAL A 159 -19.12 -8.96 0.17
N GLY A 160 -19.51 -8.60 -1.06
CA GLY A 160 -20.89 -8.30 -1.42
C GLY A 160 -21.30 -6.85 -1.19
N VAL A 161 -20.32 -5.94 -1.09
CA VAL A 161 -20.58 -4.49 -1.00
C VAL A 161 -20.80 -3.93 -2.41
N ASP A 162 -21.87 -3.15 -2.57
CA ASP A 162 -22.14 -2.42 -3.81
C ASP A 162 -21.17 -1.23 -3.94
N LEU A 163 -20.13 -1.42 -4.74
CA LEU A 163 -19.12 -0.42 -5.05
C LEU A 163 -18.95 -0.32 -6.56
N THR A 164 -19.07 0.89 -7.07
CA THR A 164 -19.05 1.25 -8.48
C THR A 164 -17.95 2.27 -8.76
N LEU A 165 -17.67 2.52 -10.04
CA LEU A 165 -16.70 3.56 -10.42
C LEU A 165 -17.14 4.97 -10.01
N SER A 166 -18.45 5.26 -10.00
CA SER A 166 -18.96 6.57 -9.58
C SER A 166 -18.73 6.86 -8.10
N ASP A 167 -18.59 5.85 -7.25
CA ASP A 167 -18.30 6.06 -5.83
C ASP A 167 -16.91 6.67 -5.60
N PHE A 168 -15.99 6.56 -6.57
CA PHE A 168 -14.66 7.14 -6.44
C PHE A 168 -14.66 8.68 -6.52
N GLU A 169 -15.74 9.28 -7.03
CA GLU A 169 -15.91 10.73 -7.12
C GLU A 169 -15.99 11.42 -5.76
N ILE A 170 -16.25 10.69 -4.67
CA ILE A 170 -16.18 11.27 -3.31
C ILE A 170 -14.77 11.76 -2.96
N GLY A 171 -13.74 11.24 -3.64
CA GLY A 171 -12.35 11.69 -3.48
C GLY A 171 -12.01 12.99 -4.22
N SER A 172 -12.90 13.51 -5.07
CA SER A 172 -12.59 14.59 -6.02
C SER A 172 -12.23 15.93 -5.34
N ASP A 173 -12.79 16.20 -4.16
CA ASP A 173 -12.50 17.41 -3.38
C ASP A 173 -11.42 17.20 -2.30
N VAL A 174 -10.84 15.99 -2.20
CA VAL A 174 -9.82 15.68 -1.20
C VAL A 174 -8.45 16.15 -1.70
N PRO A 175 -7.77 17.07 -1.00
CA PRO A 175 -6.45 17.54 -1.41
C PRO A 175 -5.39 16.45 -1.23
N LEU A 176 -4.34 16.51 -2.06
CA LEU A 176 -3.14 15.71 -1.84
C LEU A 176 -2.40 16.21 -0.59
N LEU A 177 -2.36 15.38 0.45
CA LEU A 177 -1.76 15.73 1.74
C LEU A 177 -0.36 15.14 1.93
N VAL A 178 -0.02 14.09 1.16
CA VAL A 178 1.26 13.39 1.30
C VAL A 178 2.24 13.84 0.23
N ASN A 179 3.35 14.44 0.66
CA ASN A 179 4.49 14.73 -0.20
C ASN A 179 5.46 13.53 -0.23
N CYS A 180 5.15 12.56 -1.08
CA CYS A 180 5.94 11.35 -1.29
C CYS A 180 6.31 11.23 -2.78
N MET A 181 7.45 10.58 -3.05
CA MET A 181 7.90 10.26 -4.40
C MET A 181 7.19 9.03 -4.96
#